data_AF-A0A2S8F2Z8-F1
#
_entry.id   AF-A0A2S8F2Z8-F1
#
_cell.length_a   1.000
_cell.length_b   1.000
_cell.length_c   1.000
_cell.angle_alpha   90.00
_cell.angle_beta   90.00
_cell.angle_gamma   90.00
#
_symmetry.space_group_name_H-M   'P 1'
#
loop_
_entity.id
_entity.type
_entity.pdbx_description
1 polymer ?
#
loop_
_entity_poly.entity_id
_entity_poly.type
_entity_poly.pdbx_seq_one_letter_code
_entity_poly.pdbx_strand_id
1 'polypeptide(L)'
;MAKKAAASKGNKANAIRKYKAENPSAGPSAISEALKKQLPGVTPQYVSTILSMDKRKSGATKSGALTVDDLLKTKEFVEQIGGVARAKEALDKLVKLT
;
A
#
# COMPACT_ATOMS: atom_id res chain seq x y z
N MET A 1 -16.87 27.58 4.75
CA MET A 1 -16.59 26.62 3.67
C MET A 1 -15.74 27.31 2.61
N ALA A 2 -14.56 26.80 2.27
CA ALA A 2 -13.68 27.43 1.28
C ALA A 2 -13.09 26.41 0.30
N LYS A 3 -13.67 26.46 -0.91
CA LYS A 3 -13.09 26.27 -2.24
C LYS A 3 -12.48 24.92 -2.62
N LYS A 4 -13.23 24.22 -3.48
CA LYS A 4 -12.74 23.28 -4.51
C LYS A 4 -11.43 23.77 -5.14
N ALA A 5 -10.38 22.99 -4.97
CA ALA A 5 -9.18 23.01 -5.83
C ALA A 5 -8.68 21.57 -6.06
N ALA A 6 -9.62 20.64 -6.29
CA ALA A 6 -9.37 19.21 -6.42
C ALA A 6 -9.07 18.74 -7.85
N ALA A 7 -8.74 19.65 -8.79
CA ALA A 7 -8.62 19.29 -10.21
C ALA A 7 -7.20 19.37 -10.82
N SER A 8 -6.20 20.00 -10.20
CA SER A 8 -4.80 19.99 -10.72
C SER A 8 -3.84 19.09 -9.92
N LYS A 9 -4.32 18.48 -8.83
CA LYS A 9 -3.54 17.62 -7.91
C LYS A 9 -3.30 16.20 -8.44
N GLY A 10 -3.72 15.92 -9.67
CA GLY A 10 -3.67 14.60 -10.28
C GLY A 10 -2.29 14.18 -10.78
N ASN A 11 -1.41 15.09 -11.23
CA ASN A 11 -0.18 14.64 -11.90
C ASN A 11 1.01 14.44 -10.94
N LYS A 12 1.27 15.41 -10.06
CA LYS A 12 2.45 15.38 -9.16
C LYS A 12 2.36 14.31 -8.06
N ALA A 13 1.19 14.20 -7.43
CA ALA A 13 0.97 13.21 -6.37
C ALA A 13 0.99 11.78 -6.93
N ASN A 14 0.48 11.57 -8.14
CA ASN A 14 0.52 10.26 -8.78
C ASN A 14 1.94 9.86 -9.19
N ALA A 15 2.79 10.79 -9.63
CA ALA A 15 4.19 10.52 -9.89
C ALA A 15 4.95 10.08 -8.63
N ILE A 16 4.71 10.76 -7.49
CA ILE A 16 5.28 10.40 -6.19
C ILE A 16 4.86 8.98 -5.79
N ARG A 17 3.58 8.64 -5.97
CA ARG A 17 3.04 7.30 -5.68
C ARG A 17 3.66 6.21 -6.55
N LYS A 18 3.76 6.45 -7.86
CA LYS A 18 4.38 5.51 -8.80
C LYS A 18 5.84 5.27 -8.43
N TYR A 19 6.59 6.34 -8.20
CA TYR A 19 8.00 6.23 -7.83
C TYR A 19 8.20 5.49 -6.51
N LYS A 20 7.33 5.68 -5.51
CA LYS A 20 7.36 4.92 -4.25
C LYS A 20 6.98 3.45 -4.42
N ALA A 21 6.03 3.15 -5.32
CA ALA A 21 5.65 1.78 -5.63
C ALA A 21 6.79 1.02 -6.33
N GLU A 22 7.50 1.68 -7.24
CA GLU A 22 8.68 1.14 -7.93
C GLU A 22 9.92 1.11 -7.01
N ASN A 23 9.99 2.00 -6.01
CA ASN A 23 11.11 2.10 -5.06
C ASN A 23 10.61 2.09 -3.60
N PRO A 24 10.23 0.92 -3.05
CA PRO A 24 9.63 0.81 -1.71
C PRO A 24 10.52 1.36 -0.59
N SER A 25 11.85 1.31 -0.73
CA SER A 25 12.81 1.80 0.27
C SER A 25 13.14 3.28 0.14
N ALA A 26 12.70 3.96 -0.93
CA ALA A 26 13.02 5.38 -1.12
C ALA A 26 12.32 6.26 -0.08
N GLY A 27 13.10 7.09 0.61
CA GLY A 27 12.61 8.08 1.57
C GLY A 27 12.11 9.36 0.90
N PRO A 28 11.38 10.23 1.62
CA PRO A 28 10.81 11.46 1.07
C PRO A 28 11.82 12.38 0.38
N SER A 29 13.06 12.45 0.89
CA SER A 29 14.14 13.24 0.31
C SER A 29 14.59 12.71 -1.04
N ALA A 30 14.87 11.41 -1.14
CA ALA A 30 15.31 10.76 -2.39
C ALA A 30 14.25 10.88 -3.50
N ILE A 31 12.97 10.70 -3.15
CA ILE A 31 11.86 10.84 -4.09
C ILE A 31 11.73 12.29 -4.57
N SER A 32 11.91 13.26 -3.66
CA SER A 32 11.85 14.67 -4.03
C SER A 32 13.00 15.08 -4.95
N GLU A 33 14.22 14.58 -4.74
CA GLU A 33 15.37 14.87 -5.60
C GLU A 33 15.22 14.28 -6.99
N ALA A 34 14.75 13.02 -7.08
CA ALA A 34 14.50 12.36 -8.35
C ALA A 34 13.39 13.06 -9.16
N LEU A 35 12.31 13.48 -8.50
CA LEU A 35 11.14 14.06 -9.17
C LEU A 35 11.21 15.58 -9.36
N LYS A 36 12.07 16.32 -8.63
CA LYS A 36 12.19 17.78 -8.75
C LYS A 36 12.64 18.22 -10.14
N LYS A 37 13.41 17.39 -10.86
CA LYS A 37 13.82 17.64 -12.26
C LYS A 37 12.66 17.59 -13.24
N GLN A 38 11.69 16.72 -12.99
CA GLN A 38 10.52 16.51 -13.87
C GLN A 38 9.32 17.36 -13.44
N LEU A 39 9.22 17.70 -12.16
CA LEU A 39 8.07 18.34 -11.55
C LEU A 39 8.53 19.46 -10.61
N PRO A 40 8.59 20.72 -11.08
CA PRO A 40 8.92 21.85 -10.22
C PRO A 40 7.88 21.98 -9.10
N GLY A 41 8.36 22.11 -7.87
CA GLY A 41 7.54 22.24 -6.65
C GLY A 41 7.30 20.94 -5.87
N VAL A 42 7.92 19.81 -6.25
CA VAL A 42 7.95 18.61 -5.38
C VAL A 42 9.00 18.82 -4.28
N THR A 43 8.55 19.18 -3.09
CA THR A 43 9.41 19.33 -1.90
C THR A 43 9.38 18.04 -1.05
N PRO A 44 10.41 17.79 -0.23
CA PRO A 44 10.40 16.67 0.72
C PRO A 44 9.16 16.68 1.63
N GLN A 45 8.72 17.87 2.05
CA GLN A 45 7.52 18.07 2.86
C GLN A 45 6.24 17.66 2.13
N TYR A 46 6.14 17.99 0.84
CA TYR A 46 5.01 17.59 0.00
C TYR A 46 4.98 16.07 -0.18
N VAL A 47 6.12 15.44 -0.48
CA VAL A 47 6.23 13.98 -0.59
C VAL A 47 5.83 13.29 0.72
N SER A 48 6.34 13.76 1.86
CA SER A 48 5.99 13.23 3.19
C SER A 48 4.48 13.29 3.45
N THR A 49 3.84 14.40 3.10
CA THR A 49 2.39 14.57 3.25
C THR A 49 1.63 13.57 2.38
N ILE A 50 2.03 13.40 1.11
CA ILE A 50 1.40 12.43 0.20
C ILE A 50 1.56 11.00 0.73
N LEU A 51 2.78 10.59 1.10
CA LEU A 51 3.04 9.25 1.64
C LEU A 51 2.30 8.98 2.95
N SER A 52 2.21 9.97 3.83
CA SER A 52 1.46 9.87 5.09
C SER A 52 -0.05 9.74 4.83
N MET A 53 -0.59 10.53 3.90
CA MET A 53 -2.00 10.41 3.49
C MET A 53 -2.28 9.08 2.80
N ASP A 54 -1.37 8.56 1.99
CA ASP A 54 -1.51 7.26 1.34
C ASP A 54 -1.41 6.12 2.36
N LYS A 55 -0.55 6.22 3.38
CA LYS A 55 -0.51 5.28 4.51
C LYS A 55 -1.80 5.31 5.33
N ARG A 56 -2.41 6.49 5.51
CA ARG A 56 -3.72 6.64 6.20
C ARG A 56 -4.89 6.15 5.34
N LYS A 57 -4.83 6.34 4.03
CA LYS A 57 -5.80 5.79 3.06
C LYS A 57 -5.67 4.27 2.94
N SER A 58 -4.43 3.77 3.01
CA SER A 58 -4.09 2.36 3.21
C SER A 58 -4.21 1.93 4.67
N GLY A 59 -4.70 2.81 5.55
CA GLY A 59 -5.11 2.52 6.92
C GLY A 59 -6.38 1.68 6.97
N ALA A 60 -6.55 0.80 5.99
CA ALA A 60 -7.05 -0.51 6.29
C ALA A 60 -6.16 -1.02 7.45
N THR A 61 -6.78 -1.16 8.61
CA THR A 61 -6.67 -2.37 9.41
C THR A 61 -6.21 -3.52 8.51
N LYS A 62 -5.37 -4.45 8.96
CA LYS A 62 -4.92 -5.62 8.17
C LYS A 62 -6.06 -6.48 7.54
N SER A 63 -7.32 -6.06 7.64
CA SER A 63 -8.44 -6.28 6.71
C SER A 63 -8.33 -5.35 5.48
N GLY A 64 -7.38 -5.62 4.58
CA GLY A 64 -7.53 -5.21 3.19
C GLY A 64 -8.59 -6.11 2.52
N ALA A 65 -9.26 -5.63 1.46
CA ALA A 65 -10.05 -6.51 0.62
C ALA A 65 -9.13 -7.62 0.08
N LEU A 66 -9.53 -8.88 0.21
CA LEU A 66 -8.77 -10.01 -0.29
C LEU A 66 -8.54 -9.84 -1.79
N THR A 67 -7.28 -9.75 -2.20
CA THR A 67 -6.92 -9.69 -3.62
C THR A 67 -6.97 -11.09 -4.22
N VAL A 68 -7.05 -11.17 -5.56
CA VAL A 68 -6.98 -12.46 -6.27
C VAL A 68 -5.67 -13.19 -5.96
N ASP A 69 -4.57 -12.46 -5.81
CA ASP A 69 -3.27 -13.01 -5.43
C ASP A 69 -3.29 -13.62 -4.01
N ASP A 70 -4.01 -13.00 -3.08
CA ASP A 70 -4.18 -13.54 -1.73
C ASP A 70 -5.00 -14.84 -1.75
N LEU A 71 -6.00 -14.93 -2.62
CA LEU A 71 -6.80 -16.15 -2.80
C LEU A 71 -5.97 -17.27 -3.43
N LEU A 72 -5.12 -16.97 -4.41
CA LEU A 72 -4.21 -17.95 -5.02
C LEU A 72 -3.23 -18.52 -4.00
N LYS A 73 -2.57 -17.66 -3.23
CA LYS A 73 -1.67 -18.08 -2.15
C LYS A 73 -2.39 -18.91 -1.09
N THR A 74 -3.63 -18.52 -0.75
CA THR A 74 -4.45 -19.28 0.19
C THR A 74 -4.81 -20.66 -0.37
N LYS A 75 -5.09 -20.77 -1.68
CA LYS A 75 -5.36 -22.06 -2.33
C LYS A 75 -4.15 -22.98 -2.27
N GLU A 76 -2.95 -22.47 -2.58
CA GLU A 76 -1.70 -23.25 -2.50
C GLU A 76 -1.46 -23.78 -1.08
N PHE A 77 -1.64 -22.93 -0.07
CA PHE A 77 -1.52 -23.33 1.34
C PHE A 77 -2.54 -24.41 1.72
N VAL A 78 -3.79 -24.23 1.30
CA VAL A 78 -4.86 -25.21 1.53
C VAL A 78 -4.52 -26.56 0.91
N GLU A 79 -3.95 -26.58 -0.30
CA GLU A 79 -3.50 -27.81 -0.96
C GLU A 79 -2.36 -28.49 -0.19
N GLN A 80 -1.37 -27.73 0.29
CA GLN A 80 -0.25 -28.26 1.08
C GLN A 80 -0.69 -28.92 2.39
N ILE A 81 -1.72 -28.38 3.05
CA ILE A 81 -2.25 -28.93 4.30
C ILE A 81 -3.16 -30.17 4.07
N GLY A 82 -3.51 -30.45 2.81
CA GLY A 82 -4.37 -31.58 2.45
C GLY A 82 -5.86 -31.23 2.42
N GLY A 83 -6.19 -29.98 2.07
CA GLY A 83 -7.55 -29.52 1.81
C GLY A 83 -8.10 -28.52 2.83
N VAL A 84 -9.25 -27.93 2.48
CA VAL A 84 -9.85 -26.79 3.21
C VAL A 84 -10.19 -27.16 4.66
N ALA A 85 -10.68 -28.38 4.88
CA ALA A 85 -11.07 -28.85 6.21
C ALA A 85 -9.87 -28.89 7.18
N ARG A 86 -8.74 -29.47 6.73
CA ARG A 86 -7.49 -29.55 7.51
C ARG A 86 -6.89 -28.16 7.73
N ALA A 87 -6.92 -27.29 6.72
CA ALA A 87 -6.43 -25.92 6.83
C ALA A 87 -7.22 -25.12 7.88
N LYS A 88 -8.55 -25.25 7.91
CA LYS A 88 -9.39 -24.62 8.94
C LYS A 88 -9.07 -25.13 10.34
N GLU A 89 -8.96 -26.45 10.51
CA GLU A 89 -8.62 -27.06 11.80
C GLU A 89 -7.22 -26.62 12.30
N ALA A 90 -6.24 -26.52 11.40
CA ALA A 90 -4.90 -26.04 11.72
C ALA A 90 -4.92 -24.57 12.18
N LEU A 91 -5.68 -23.71 11.49
CA LEU A 91 -5.85 -22.31 11.90
C LEU A 91 -6.57 -22.18 13.25
N ASP A 92 -7.63 -22.97 13.48
CA ASP A 92 -8.36 -22.99 14.74
C ASP A 92 -7.47 -23.44 15.91
N LYS A 93 -6.54 -24.39 15.67
CA LYS A 93 -5.54 -24.82 16.66
C LYS A 93 -4.48 -23.75 16.91
N LEU A 94 -4.02 -23.07 15.87
CA LEU A 94 -3.06 -21.96 16.00
C LEU A 94 -3.62 -20.82 16.86
N VAL A 95 -4.89 -20.44 16.66
CA VAL A 95 -5.54 -19.40 17.47
C VAL A 95 -5.57 -19.74 18.96
N LYS A 96 -5.66 -21.02 19.32
CA LYS A 96 -5.64 -21.47 20.73
C LYS A 96 -4.26 -21.44 21.37
N LEU A 97 -3.19 -21.34 20.57
CA LEU A 97 -1.79 -21.34 21.03
C LEU A 97 -1.18 -19.93 21.09
N THR A 98 -1.88 -18.92 20.60
CA THR A 98 -1.50 -17.50 20.62
C THR A 98 -2.40 -16.72 21.56
#